data_AF-A0A183DJY1-F1
#
_entry.id   AF-A0A183DJY1-F1
#
_cell.length_a   1.000
_cell.length_b   1.000
_cell.length_c   1.000
_cell.angle_alpha   90.00
_cell.angle_beta   90.00
_cell.angle_gamma   90.00
#
_symmetry.space_group_name_H-M   'P 1'
#
loop_
_entity.id
_entity.type
_entity.pdbx_description
1 polymer ?
#
loop_
_entity_poly.entity_id
_entity_poly.type
_entity_poly.pdbx_seq_one_letter_code
_entity_poly.pdbx_strand_id
1 'polypeptide(L)'
;LREVELQEGGKNKKVTEANKEEYIDAIIKWRFGNRIKPHMGHIKKGLFEVIPKNMLSIFDPNELELLVCGLPVIDIEDWQQHTLYAGRYTRSHPVTFMKRFLRVA
;
A
#
# COMPACT_ATOMS: atom_id res chain seq x y z
N LEU A 1 25.86 -3.72 7.11
CA LEU A 1 24.75 -3.42 6.18
C LEU A 1 25.05 -4.14 4.87
N ARG A 2 24.10 -4.92 4.32
CA ARG A 2 24.32 -5.66 3.07
C ARG A 2 23.90 -4.78 1.90
N GLU A 3 24.86 -4.41 1.06
CA GLU A 3 24.59 -3.66 -0.18
C GLU A 3 24.04 -4.60 -1.26
N VAL A 4 23.09 -4.10 -2.04
CA VAL A 4 22.47 -4.82 -3.16
C VAL A 4 22.41 -3.90 -4.37
N GLU A 5 22.85 -4.40 -5.52
CA GLU A 5 22.70 -3.72 -6.79
C GLU A 5 21.26 -3.80 -7.28
N LEU A 6 20.66 -2.64 -7.59
CA LEU A 6 19.30 -2.54 -8.09
C LEU A 6 19.20 -2.88 -9.58
N GLN A 7 20.30 -2.68 -10.31
CA GLN A 7 20.49 -3.02 -11.71
C GLN A 7 21.95 -3.41 -11.92
N GLU A 8 22.22 -4.12 -13.01
CA GLU A 8 23.57 -4.54 -13.39
C GLU A 8 24.50 -3.32 -13.54
N GLY A 9 25.67 -3.37 -12.88
CA GLY A 9 26.63 -2.26 -12.90
C GLY A 9 26.17 -1.03 -12.12
N GLY A 10 25.07 -1.13 -11.35
CA GLY A 10 24.45 -0.02 -10.65
C GLY A 10 25.36 0.66 -9.63
N LYS A 11 26.34 -0.05 -9.06
CA LYS A 11 27.34 0.53 -8.14
C LYS A 11 28.14 1.69 -8.74
N ASN A 12 28.37 1.66 -10.05
CA ASN A 12 29.16 2.66 -10.76
C ASN A 12 28.29 3.74 -11.44
N LYS A 13 26.96 3.59 -11.42
CA LYS A 13 26.02 4.53 -12.03
C LYS A 13 25.57 5.54 -10.98
N LYS A 14 26.08 6.77 -11.06
CA LYS A 14 25.63 7.86 -10.18
C LYS A 14 24.19 8.26 -10.52
N VAL A 15 23.37 8.47 -9.50
CA VAL A 15 22.01 9.02 -9.68
C VAL A 15 22.11 10.50 -10.05
N THR A 16 21.43 10.89 -11.12
CA THR A 16 21.34 12.24 -11.66
C THR A 16 19.87 12.57 -11.92
N GLU A 17 19.56 13.84 -12.14
CA GLU A 17 18.18 14.25 -12.46
C GLU A 17 17.61 13.53 -13.70
N ALA A 18 18.47 13.18 -14.66
CA ALA A 18 18.06 12.48 -15.87
C ALA A 18 17.72 11.00 -15.64
N ASN A 19 18.26 10.35 -14.59
CA ASN A 19 18.06 8.92 -14.33
C ASN A 19 17.34 8.61 -13.01
N LYS A 20 16.85 9.63 -12.31
CA LYS A 20 16.18 9.49 -11.00
C LYS A 20 14.94 8.60 -11.05
N GLU A 21 14.17 8.66 -12.14
CA GLU A 21 12.94 7.85 -12.30
C GLU A 21 13.29 6.37 -12.39
N GLU A 22 14.30 6.01 -13.21
CA GLU A 22 14.80 4.64 -13.30
C GLU A 22 15.26 4.11 -11.93
N TYR A 23 15.94 4.95 -11.16
CA TYR A 23 16.40 4.61 -9.82
C TYR A 23 15.24 4.38 -8.86
N ILE A 24 14.22 5.25 -8.86
CA ILE A 24 13.00 5.11 -8.05
C ILE A 24 12.29 3.80 -8.40
N ASP A 25 12.10 3.52 -9.69
CA ASP A 25 11.47 2.29 -10.16
C ASP A 25 12.24 1.05 -9.71
N ALA A 26 13.57 1.07 -9.80
CA ALA A 26 14.42 -0.03 -9.39
C ALA A 26 14.34 -0.26 -7.86
N ILE A 27 14.28 0.81 -7.06
CA ILE A 27 14.04 0.72 -5.61
C ILE A 27 12.68 0.09 -5.32
N ILE A 28 11.62 0.55 -5.96
CA ILE A 28 10.26 0.05 -5.72
C ILE A 28 10.20 -1.45 -6.04
N LYS A 29 10.72 -1.85 -7.21
CA LYS A 29 10.80 -3.26 -7.64
C LYS A 29 11.59 -4.11 -6.66
N TRP A 30 12.71 -3.61 -6.15
CA TRP A 30 13.49 -4.37 -5.16
C TRP A 30 12.78 -4.48 -3.82
N ARG A 31 12.26 -3.35 -3.30
CA ARG A 31 11.67 -3.24 -1.96
C ARG A 31 10.41 -4.08 -1.79
N PHE A 32 9.53 -4.04 -2.79
CA PHE A 32 8.20 -4.69 -2.75
C PHE A 32 8.10 -5.94 -3.62
N GLY A 33 9.05 -6.17 -4.53
CA GLY A 33 9.08 -7.35 -5.38
C GLY A 33 10.22 -8.30 -5.00
N ASN A 34 11.42 -8.02 -5.52
CA ASN A 34 12.53 -8.98 -5.57
C ASN A 34 12.92 -9.52 -4.19
N ARG A 35 12.99 -8.66 -3.16
CA ARG A 35 13.40 -9.04 -1.81
C ARG A 35 12.45 -10.04 -1.15
N ILE A 36 11.16 -9.98 -1.47
CA ILE A 36 10.13 -10.82 -0.84
C ILE A 36 9.60 -11.92 -1.76
N LYS A 37 10.08 -11.98 -3.01
CA LYS A 37 9.60 -12.89 -4.07
C LYS A 37 9.53 -14.35 -3.64
N PRO A 38 10.50 -14.93 -2.90
CA PRO A 38 10.40 -16.32 -2.43
C PRO A 38 9.23 -16.52 -1.47
N HIS A 39 9.09 -15.67 -0.45
CA HIS A 39 8.02 -15.75 0.53
C HIS A 39 6.65 -15.58 -0.12
N MET A 40 6.51 -14.57 -0.98
CA MET A 40 5.28 -14.31 -1.73
C MET A 40 4.94 -15.47 -2.70
N GLY A 41 5.94 -16.16 -3.24
CA GLY A 41 5.75 -17.36 -4.05
C GLY A 41 5.06 -18.49 -3.29
N HIS A 42 5.49 -18.76 -2.06
CA HIS A 42 4.89 -19.79 -1.20
C HIS A 42 3.45 -19.43 -0.79
N ILE A 43 3.21 -18.16 -0.42
CA ILE A 43 1.86 -17.68 -0.09
C ILE A 43 0.92 -17.89 -1.29
N LYS A 44 1.33 -17.46 -2.49
CA LYS A 44 0.54 -17.65 -3.71
C LYS A 44 0.30 -19.13 -4.02
N LYS A 45 1.31 -19.98 -3.83
CA LYS A 45 1.17 -21.42 -4.06
C LYS A 45 0.10 -22.00 -3.14
N GLY A 46 0.21 -21.79 -1.83
CA GLY A 46 -0.78 -22.31 -0.87
C GLY A 46 -2.18 -21.73 -1.09
N LEU A 47 -2.29 -20.44 -1.41
CA LEU A 47 -3.57 -19.81 -1.73
C LEU A 47 -4.21 -20.42 -2.98
N PHE A 48 -3.43 -20.62 -4.05
CA PHE A 48 -3.96 -21.13 -5.33
C PHE A 48 -4.22 -22.65 -5.34
N GLU A 49 -3.68 -23.40 -4.38
CA GLU A 49 -4.05 -24.80 -4.14
C GLU A 49 -5.48 -24.93 -3.58
N VAL A 50 -5.95 -23.92 -2.85
CA VAL A 50 -7.31 -23.89 -2.26
C VAL A 50 -8.29 -23.14 -3.16
N ILE A 51 -7.89 -21.98 -3.68
CA ILE A 51 -8.73 -21.09 -4.48
C ILE A 51 -8.11 -20.89 -5.87
N PRO A 52 -8.73 -21.42 -6.94
CA PRO A 52 -8.29 -21.18 -8.30
C PRO A 52 -7.98 -19.72 -8.62
N LYS A 53 -6.80 -19.48 -9.20
CA LYS A 53 -6.28 -18.14 -9.52
C LYS A 53 -7.26 -17.28 -10.34
N ASN A 54 -7.98 -17.88 -11.27
CA ASN A 54 -8.93 -17.18 -12.15
C ASN A 54 -10.12 -16.57 -11.38
N MET A 55 -10.51 -17.15 -10.24
CA MET A 55 -11.54 -16.58 -9.38
C MET A 55 -11.05 -15.35 -8.62
N LEU A 56 -9.74 -15.26 -8.36
CA LEU A 56 -9.16 -14.11 -7.67
C LEU A 56 -8.73 -12.99 -8.63
N SER A 57 -8.48 -13.30 -9.90
CA SER A 57 -8.00 -12.32 -10.88
C SER A 57 -9.05 -11.32 -11.37
N ILE A 58 -10.32 -11.50 -11.03
CA ILE A 58 -11.40 -10.56 -11.36
C ILE A 58 -11.44 -9.36 -10.40
N PHE A 59 -10.84 -9.51 -9.21
CA PHE A 59 -10.82 -8.48 -8.18
C PHE A 59 -9.61 -7.57 -8.34
N ASP A 60 -9.81 -6.27 -8.11
CA ASP A 60 -8.70 -5.36 -7.88
C ASP A 60 -8.10 -5.55 -6.46
N PRO A 61 -6.95 -4.91 -6.14
CA PRO A 61 -6.32 -5.07 -4.83
C PRO A 61 -7.20 -4.68 -3.63
N ASN A 62 -8.06 -3.66 -3.78
CA ASN A 62 -8.92 -3.19 -2.69
C ASN A 62 -10.11 -4.15 -2.49
N GLU A 63 -10.67 -4.67 -3.58
CA GLU A 63 -11.74 -5.66 -3.52
C GLU A 63 -11.25 -6.99 -2.93
N LEU A 64 -10.03 -7.41 -3.29
CA LEU A 64 -9.41 -8.60 -2.71
C LEU A 64 -9.12 -8.43 -1.22
N GLU A 65 -8.65 -7.24 -0.80
CA GLU A 65 -8.49 -6.89 0.61
C GLU A 65 -9.82 -6.96 1.33
N LEU A 66 -10.88 -6.36 0.77
CA LEU A 66 -12.22 -6.40 1.34
C LEU A 66 -12.74 -7.83 1.51
N LEU A 67 -12.52 -8.69 0.50
CA LEU A 67 -12.94 -10.10 0.54
C LEU A 67 -12.22 -10.88 1.66
N VAL A 68 -10.93 -10.64 1.87
CA VAL A 68 -10.11 -11.38 2.83
C VAL A 68 -10.21 -10.82 4.25
N CYS A 69 -10.19 -9.50 4.39
CA CYS A 69 -10.13 -8.80 5.67
C CYS A 69 -11.50 -8.34 6.18
N GLY A 70 -12.51 -8.26 5.31
CA GLY A 70 -13.85 -7.75 5.62
C GLY A 70 -13.91 -6.23 5.71
N LEU A 71 -15.12 -5.71 5.98
CA LEU A 71 -15.33 -4.29 6.25
C LEU A 71 -14.88 -3.96 7.69
N PRO A 72 -13.95 -3.02 7.88
CA PRO A 72 -13.61 -2.56 9.22
C PRO A 72 -14.80 -1.77 9.79
N VAL A 73 -15.18 -2.07 11.03
CA VAL A 73 -16.08 -1.21 11.79
C VAL A 73 -15.24 -0.07 12.36
N ILE A 74 -15.42 1.13 11.82
CA ILE A 74 -14.68 2.31 12.24
C ILE A 74 -15.46 3.05 13.31
N ASP A 75 -14.88 3.20 14.50
CA ASP A 75 -15.42 4.08 15.53
C ASP A 75 -15.12 5.54 15.17
N ILE A 76 -16.17 6.25 14.74
CA ILE A 76 -16.06 7.65 14.32
C ILE A 76 -15.73 8.55 15.51
N GLU A 77 -16.17 8.21 16.71
CA GLU A 77 -15.91 9.03 17.90
C GLU A 77 -14.45 8.90 18.31
N ASP A 78 -13.92 7.68 18.32
CA ASP A 78 -12.50 7.44 18.55
C ASP A 78 -11.62 8.16 17.51
N TRP A 79 -11.97 8.04 16.22
CA TRP A 79 -11.21 8.70 15.16
C TRP A 79 -11.24 10.24 15.32
N GLN A 80 -12.39 10.81 15.68
CA GLN A 80 -12.51 12.25 15.92
C GLN A 80 -11.71 12.73 17.13
N GLN A 81 -11.64 11.93 18.19
CA GLN A 81 -10.87 12.27 19.40
C GLN A 81 -9.36 12.26 19.13
N HIS A 82 -8.91 11.39 18.22
CA HIS A 82 -7.49 11.21 17.87
C HIS A 82 -7.05 11.93 16.59
N THR A 83 -7.88 12.84 16.04
CA THR A 83 -7.53 13.64 14.86
C THR A 83 -6.96 14.99 15.26
N LEU A 84 -5.75 15.31 14.78
CA LEU A 84 -5.14 16.64 14.92
C LEU A 84 -5.47 17.51 13.70
N TYR A 85 -5.85 18.76 13.95
CA TYR A 85 -6.15 19.74 12.91
C TYR A 85 -5.00 20.75 12.78
N ALA A 86 -4.66 21.13 11.55
CA ALA A 86 -3.58 22.07 11.26
C ALA A 86 -4.05 23.23 10.35
N GLY A 87 -3.32 24.35 10.40
CA GLY A 87 -3.63 25.54 9.62
C GLY A 87 -4.89 26.26 10.13
N ARG A 88 -5.87 26.46 9.25
CA ARG A 88 -7.15 27.13 9.59
C ARG A 88 -8.25 26.17 10.03
N TYR A 89 -7.99 24.87 10.00
CA TYR A 89 -8.97 23.86 10.36
C TYR A 89 -8.99 23.65 11.87
N THR A 90 -10.20 23.49 12.39
CA THR A 90 -10.46 23.17 13.80
C THR A 90 -11.54 22.09 13.84
N ARG A 91 -11.76 21.50 15.02
CA ARG A 91 -12.83 20.52 15.23
C ARG A 91 -14.24 21.07 14.90
N SER A 92 -14.44 22.38 15.03
CA SER A 92 -15.70 23.07 14.73
C SER A 92 -15.80 23.60 13.30
N HIS A 93 -14.76 23.41 12.48
CA HIS A 93 -14.76 23.91 11.11
C HIS A 93 -15.83 23.18 10.26
N PRO A 94 -16.61 23.87 9.40
CA PRO A 94 -17.72 23.24 8.66
C PRO A 94 -17.33 22.01 7.83
N VAL A 95 -16.09 21.95 7.34
CA VAL A 95 -15.57 20.85 6.51
C VAL A 95 -14.98 19.68 7.31
N THR A 96 -14.77 19.81 8.62
CA THR A 96 -14.16 18.74 9.46
C THR A 96 -15.20 17.78 10.04
N PHE A 97 -16.46 17.91 9.62
CA PHE A 97 -17.60 17.11 10.06
C PHE A 97 -17.57 15.67 9.49
N MET A 98 -16.68 14.82 10.01
CA MET A 98 -16.52 13.41 9.61
C MET A 98 -17.83 12.60 9.64
N LYS A 99 -18.71 12.85 10.63
CA LYS A 99 -20.01 12.15 10.77
C LYS A 99 -20.95 12.35 9.56
N ARG A 100 -20.72 13.35 8.71
CA ARG A 100 -21.54 13.60 7.51
C ARG A 100 -21.08 12.83 6.27
N PHE A 101 -19.81 12.44 6.20
CA PHE A 101 -19.24 11.76 5.03
C PHE A 101 -19.15 10.23 5.22
N LEU A 102 -18.95 9.75 6.45
CA LEU A 102 -18.68 8.34 6.72
C LEU A 102 -19.91 7.49 7.09
N ARG A 103 -21.14 8.05 7.04
CA ARG A 103 -22.38 7.29 7.31
C ARG A 103 -22.94 6.55 6.09
N VAL A 104 -22.27 6.62 4.93
CA VAL A 104 -22.77 6.08 3.65
C VAL A 104 -21.80 5.06 3.04
N ALA A 105 -20.87 4.51 3.82
CA ALA A 105 -20.03 3.38 3.42
C ALA A 105 -20.40 2.14 4.25
#